data_AF-A0A395M314-F1
#
_entry.id   AF-A0A395M314-F1
#
_cell.length_a   1.000
_cell.length_b   1.000
_cell.length_c   1.000
_cell.angle_alpha   90.00
_cell.angle_beta   90.00
_cell.angle_gamma   90.00
#
_symmetry.space_group_name_H-M   'P 1'
#
loop_
_entity.id
_entity.type
_entity.pdbx_description
1 polymer ?
#
loop_
_entity_poly.entity_id
_entity_poly.type
_entity_poly.pdbx_seq_one_letter_code
_entity_poly.pdbx_strand_id
1 'polypeptide(L)'
;MKLTTWNINGIRARETALLQRLAQTEPEILCVQELKADFGKIPNAFKNLSDYDVFWNPSTFKAGYSGVGLFVHRALSEKYGKPKFTIPDFDAENRVIQAEFEQVVILGIYAPRGEK
;
A
#
# COMPACT_ATOMS: atom_id res chain seq x y z
N MET A 1 14.74 -9.25 2.94
CA MET A 1 13.73 -8.45 2.23
C MET A 1 12.72 -9.36 1.56
N LYS A 2 11.60 -9.58 2.25
CA LYS A 2 10.42 -10.32 1.81
C LYS A 2 9.37 -9.32 1.34
N LEU A 3 9.13 -9.31 0.04
CA LEU A 3 8.12 -8.45 -0.58
C LEU A 3 6.87 -9.26 -0.89
N THR A 4 5.72 -8.76 -0.46
CA THR A 4 4.41 -9.34 -0.74
C THR A 4 3.58 -8.34 -1.52
N THR A 5 2.80 -8.82 -2.48
CA THR A 5 1.82 -8.01 -3.20
C THR A 5 0.46 -8.68 -3.15
N TRP A 6 -0.60 -7.89 -2.96
CA TRP A 6 -1.96 -8.39 -2.93
C TRP A 6 -2.96 -7.38 -3.51
N ASN A 7 -3.56 -7.72 -4.64
CA ASN A 7 -4.77 -7.05 -5.08
C ASN A 7 -5.94 -7.48 -4.17
N ILE A 8 -6.37 -6.57 -3.29
CA ILE A 8 -7.35 -6.85 -2.24
C ILE A 8 -8.79 -6.66 -2.69
N ASN A 9 -9.02 -6.05 -3.87
CA ASN A 9 -10.35 -5.81 -4.42
C ASN A 9 -11.33 -5.19 -3.39
N GLY A 10 -10.88 -4.12 -2.71
CA GLY A 10 -11.65 -3.38 -1.72
C GLY A 10 -11.16 -3.58 -0.29
N ILE A 11 -10.48 -2.56 0.25
CA ILE A 11 -9.86 -2.62 1.59
C ILE A 11 -10.86 -2.83 2.72
N ARG A 12 -12.05 -2.21 2.63
CA ARG A 12 -13.10 -2.33 3.65
C ARG A 12 -13.58 -3.77 3.85
N ALA A 13 -13.72 -4.51 2.75
CA ALA A 13 -14.17 -5.90 2.78
C ALA A 13 -13.05 -6.89 3.14
N ARG A 14 -11.82 -6.41 3.33
CA ARG A 14 -10.63 -7.22 3.61
C ARG A 14 -9.91 -6.82 4.88
N GLU A 15 -10.51 -5.98 5.73
CA GLU A 15 -9.89 -5.50 6.96
C GLU A 15 -9.34 -6.64 7.82
N THR A 16 -10.20 -7.56 8.24
CA THR A 16 -9.81 -8.72 9.08
C THR A 16 -8.77 -9.60 8.38
N ALA A 17 -8.97 -9.90 7.10
CA ALA A 17 -8.08 -10.78 6.35
C ALA A 17 -6.68 -10.15 6.15
N LEU A 18 -6.62 -8.83 5.95
CA LEU A 18 -5.37 -8.09 5.80
C LEU A 18 -4.61 -8.01 7.13
N LEU A 19 -5.30 -7.73 8.24
CA LEU A 19 -4.70 -7.75 9.58
C LEU A 19 -4.16 -9.15 9.93
N GLN A 20 -4.93 -10.20 9.67
CA GLN A 20 -4.48 -11.58 9.89
C GLN A 20 -3.25 -11.91 9.04
N ARG A 21 -3.23 -11.48 7.78
CA ARG A 21 -2.07 -11.70 6.90
C ARG A 21 -0.83 -10.97 7.39
N LEU A 22 -0.95 -9.72 7.86
CA LEU A 22 0.16 -8.97 8.46
C LEU A 22 0.72 -9.72 9.67
N ALA A 23 -0.14 -10.20 10.57
CA ALA A 23 0.27 -10.93 11.77
C ALA A 23 0.87 -12.33 11.49
N GLN A 24 0.36 -13.05 10.48
CA GLN A 24 0.81 -14.41 10.17
C GLN A 24 2.08 -14.45 9.33
N THR A 25 2.24 -13.49 8.43
CA THR A 25 3.30 -13.55 7.42
C THR A 25 4.40 -12.52 7.62
N GLU A 26 4.16 -11.51 8.45
CA GLU A 26 5.09 -10.44 8.82
C GLU A 26 5.94 -9.97 7.63
N PRO A 27 5.31 -9.53 6.52
CA PRO A 27 6.06 -9.12 5.34
C PRO A 27 6.92 -7.90 5.67
N GLU A 28 8.19 -7.88 5.21
CA GLU A 28 9.01 -6.67 5.35
C GLU A 28 8.42 -5.51 4.52
N ILE A 29 7.86 -5.83 3.35
CA ILE A 29 7.08 -4.90 2.51
C ILE A 29 5.81 -5.60 2.03
N LEU A 30 4.67 -4.93 2.16
CA LEU A 30 3.40 -5.35 1.53
C LEU A 30 2.83 -4.21 0.68
N CYS A 31 2.66 -4.47 -0.62
CA CYS A 31 1.87 -3.61 -1.48
C CYS A 31 0.45 -4.17 -1.65
N VAL A 32 -0.55 -3.32 -1.47
CA VAL A 32 -1.95 -3.65 -1.75
C VAL A 32 -2.49 -2.82 -2.92
N GLN A 33 -3.31 -3.45 -3.76
CA GLN A 33 -3.94 -2.81 -4.92
C GLN A 33 -5.46 -2.93 -4.88
N GLU A 34 -6.14 -2.07 -5.64
CA GLU A 34 -7.60 -1.95 -5.65
C GLU A 34 -8.15 -1.66 -4.25
N LEU A 35 -7.67 -0.58 -3.62
CA LEU A 35 -8.23 -0.12 -2.35
C LEU A 35 -9.74 0.12 -2.44
N LYS A 36 -10.22 0.67 -3.57
CA LYS A 36 -11.63 1.02 -3.83
C LYS A 36 -12.24 1.85 -2.69
N ALA A 37 -11.45 2.78 -2.16
CA ALA A 37 -11.81 3.64 -1.05
C ALA A 37 -11.10 5.00 -1.20
N ASP A 38 -11.76 6.04 -0.72
CA ASP A 38 -11.12 7.32 -0.39
C ASP A 38 -10.46 7.24 1.00
N PHE A 39 -9.65 8.23 1.37
CA PHE A 39 -8.97 8.29 2.67
C PHE A 39 -9.91 8.11 3.87
N GLY A 40 -11.12 8.69 3.82
CA GLY A 40 -12.10 8.62 4.90
C GLY A 40 -12.70 7.22 5.08
N LYS A 41 -12.62 6.38 4.05
CA LYS A 41 -13.15 5.01 4.02
C LYS A 41 -12.10 3.93 4.26
N ILE A 42 -10.82 4.30 4.45
CA ILE A 42 -9.79 3.36 4.89
C ILE A 42 -10.02 3.02 6.37
N PRO A 43 -10.13 1.74 6.75
CA PRO A 43 -10.38 1.36 8.13
C PRO A 43 -9.36 1.93 9.12
N ASN A 44 -9.85 2.42 10.26
CA ASN A 44 -9.01 2.99 11.31
C ASN A 44 -8.01 1.98 11.91
N ALA A 45 -8.29 0.67 11.80
CA ALA A 45 -7.38 -0.37 12.25
C ALA A 45 -5.98 -0.28 11.63
N PHE A 46 -5.86 0.30 10.43
CA PHE A 46 -4.56 0.47 9.76
C PHE A 46 -3.82 1.76 10.13
N LYS A 47 -4.45 2.70 10.85
CA LYS A 47 -3.81 3.99 11.20
C LYS A 47 -2.72 3.84 12.28
N ASN A 48 -2.87 2.84 13.15
CA ASN A 48 -2.06 2.70 14.36
C ASN A 48 -1.34 1.34 14.42
N LEU A 49 -0.94 0.80 13.27
CA LEU A 49 -0.08 -0.40 13.26
C LEU A 49 1.27 -0.04 13.90
N SER A 50 1.62 -0.71 15.00
CA SER A 50 2.87 -0.44 15.73
C SER A 50 4.11 -0.81 14.92
N ASP A 51 3.99 -1.80 14.04
CA ASP A 51 5.13 -2.45 13.40
C ASP A 51 5.33 -1.99 11.96
N TYR A 52 4.38 -1.23 11.40
CA TYR A 52 4.38 -0.83 9.99
C TYR A 52 4.23 0.67 9.84
N ASP A 53 5.08 1.25 8.99
CA ASP A 53 4.82 2.53 8.38
C ASP A 53 3.94 2.29 7.14
N VAL A 54 2.78 2.96 7.09
CA VAL A 54 1.78 2.74 6.06
C VAL A 54 1.55 4.01 5.26
N PHE A 55 1.63 3.90 3.94
CA PHE A 55 1.37 5.00 3.02
C PHE A 55 0.26 4.62 2.04
N TRP A 56 -0.58 5.59 1.70
CA TRP A 56 -1.77 5.39 0.90
C TRP A 56 -1.77 6.35 -0.29
N ASN A 57 -2.12 5.83 -1.45
CA ASN A 57 -2.55 6.60 -2.61
C ASN A 57 -3.95 6.11 -3.01
N PRO A 58 -5.00 6.52 -2.26
CA PRO A 58 -6.37 6.13 -2.55
C PRO A 58 -6.92 6.89 -3.76
N SER A 59 -8.00 6.38 -4.35
CA SER A 59 -8.59 7.05 -5.52
C SER A 59 -9.16 8.42 -5.15
N THR A 60 -8.66 9.45 -5.82
CA THR A 60 -9.19 10.82 -5.79
C THR A 60 -10.01 11.13 -7.04
N PHE A 61 -9.85 10.35 -8.10
CA PHE A 61 -10.54 10.53 -9.38
C PHE A 61 -11.98 10.02 -9.37
N LYS A 62 -12.22 8.81 -8.83
CA LYS A 62 -13.54 8.17 -8.82
C LYS A 62 -13.76 7.35 -7.55
N ALA A 63 -14.87 7.58 -6.87
CA ALA A 63 -15.22 6.83 -5.67
C ALA A 63 -15.31 5.32 -5.96
N GLY A 64 -14.68 4.50 -5.12
CA GLY A 64 -14.69 3.03 -5.28
C GLY A 64 -13.83 2.50 -6.43
N TYR A 65 -13.00 3.34 -7.04
CA TYR A 65 -12.06 2.96 -8.10
C TYR A 65 -10.63 2.84 -7.57
N SER A 66 -9.75 2.12 -8.29
CA SER A 66 -8.30 2.08 -8.13
C SER A 66 -7.78 2.11 -6.67
N GLY A 67 -6.66 2.79 -6.45
CA GLY A 67 -6.01 3.00 -5.18
C GLY A 67 -4.98 1.91 -4.86
N VAL A 68 -3.83 2.35 -4.34
CA VAL A 68 -2.76 1.49 -3.87
C VAL A 68 -2.30 1.89 -2.46
N GLY A 69 -1.77 0.92 -1.73
CA GLY A 69 -1.17 1.12 -0.41
C GLY A 69 0.15 0.39 -0.28
N LEU A 70 1.03 0.90 0.57
CA LEU A 70 2.33 0.32 0.85
C LEU A 70 2.56 0.29 2.36
N PHE A 71 2.83 -0.91 2.86
CA PHE A 71 3.22 -1.17 4.23
C PHE A 71 4.71 -1.49 4.23
N VAL A 72 5.47 -0.80 5.06
CA VAL A 72 6.90 -1.05 5.29
C VAL A 72 7.09 -1.39 6.75
N HIS A 73 7.61 -2.58 7.03
CA HIS A 73 7.91 -2.99 8.40
C HIS A 73 9.00 -2.10 9.00
N ARG A 74 8.83 -1.62 10.23
CA ARG A 74 9.76 -0.66 10.87
C ARG A 74 11.17 -1.20 11.06
N ALA A 75 11.31 -2.51 11.32
CA ALA A 75 12.62 -3.17 11.33
C ALA A 75 13.39 -3.01 9.99
N LEU A 76 12.69 -2.89 8.85
CA LEU A 76 13.32 -2.60 7.56
C LEU A 76 13.80 -1.15 7.50
N SER A 77 12.99 -0.20 8.00
CA SER A 77 13.35 1.21 8.13
C SER A 77 14.54 1.42 9.08
N GLU A 78 14.64 0.64 10.16
CA GLU A 78 15.79 0.67 11.08
C GLU A 78 17.07 0.15 10.42
N LYS A 79 16.95 -0.88 9.58
CA LYS A 79 18.08 -1.50 8.90
C LYS A 79 18.59 -0.71 7.69
N TYR A 80 17.71 -0.10 6.91
CA TYR A 80 18.04 0.55 5.63
C TYR A 80 17.70 2.04 5.58
N GLY A 81 17.37 2.65 6.72
CA GLY A 81 16.91 4.03 6.81
C GLY A 81 15.41 4.17 6.55
N LYS A 82 14.81 5.25 7.08
CA LYS A 82 13.40 5.53 6.87
C LYS A 82 13.16 5.86 5.39
N PRO A 83 12.24 5.16 4.71
CA PRO A 83 11.98 5.44 3.31
C PRO A 83 11.26 6.78 3.15
N LYS A 84 11.57 7.47 2.06
CA LYS A 84 10.76 8.58 1.57
C LYS A 84 9.62 8.02 0.73
N PHE A 85 8.39 8.20 1.21
CA PHE A 85 7.21 7.84 0.44
C PHE A 85 6.81 8.96 -0.52
N THR A 86 6.54 8.61 -1.78
CA THR A 86 6.08 9.56 -2.80
C THR A 86 5.03 8.94 -3.72
N ILE A 87 4.25 9.79 -4.37
CA ILE A 87 3.40 9.43 -5.51
C ILE A 87 4.09 10.04 -6.74
N PRO A 88 4.49 9.25 -7.75
CA PRO A 88 5.15 9.79 -8.93
C PRO A 88 4.25 10.76 -9.70
N ASP A 89 4.84 11.81 -10.28
CA ASP A 89 4.10 12.89 -10.98
C ASP A 89 3.27 12.40 -12.17
N PHE A 90 3.64 11.25 -12.77
CA PHE A 90 2.91 10.65 -13.87
C PHE A 90 1.68 9.84 -13.44
N ASP A 91 1.46 9.62 -12.14
CA ASP A 91 0.32 8.84 -11.66
C ASP A 91 -0.98 9.64 -11.73
N ALA A 92 -1.76 9.38 -12.78
CA ALA A 92 -3.02 10.06 -13.01
C ALA A 92 -4.24 9.37 -12.34
N GLU A 93 -4.14 8.09 -11.99
CA GLU A 93 -5.29 7.27 -11.56
C GLU A 93 -5.10 6.62 -10.19
N ASN A 94 -4.19 7.15 -9.36
CA ASN A 94 -3.89 6.61 -8.03
C ASN A 94 -3.47 5.13 -8.09
N ARG A 95 -2.61 4.81 -9.05
CA ARG A 95 -2.16 3.45 -9.38
C ARG A 95 -0.74 3.17 -8.95
N VAL A 96 -0.01 4.19 -8.50
CA VAL A 96 1.43 4.05 -8.19
C VAL A 96 1.76 4.63 -6.83
N ILE A 97 2.60 3.92 -6.08
CA ILE A 97 3.15 4.39 -4.81
C ILE A 97 4.62 3.99 -4.73
N GLN A 98 5.46 4.91 -4.25
CA GLN A 98 6.90 4.71 -4.20
C GLN A 98 7.39 4.79 -2.75
N ALA A 99 8.29 3.88 -2.38
CA ALA A 99 9.15 4.00 -1.20
C ALA A 99 10.61 4.01 -1.64
N GLU A 100 11.30 5.11 -1.37
CA GLU A 100 12.70 5.30 -1.70
C GLU A 100 13.56 5.15 -0.44
N PHE A 101 14.38 4.11 -0.43
CA PHE A 101 15.48 3.89 0.51
C PHE A 101 16.79 4.33 -0.15
N GLU A 102 17.86 4.51 0.63
CA GLU A 102 19.15 5.01 0.10
C GLU A 102 19.72 4.21 -1.08
N GLN A 103 19.46 2.89 -1.11
CA GLN A 103 20.04 1.97 -2.11
C GLN A 103 18.99 1.30 -3.01
N VAL A 104 17.70 1.47 -2.71
CA VAL A 104 16.62 0.76 -3.43
C VAL A 104 15.35 1.59 -3.48
N VAL A 105 14.71 1.58 -4.64
CA VAL A 105 13.38 2.14 -4.85
C VAL A 105 12.39 1.00 -5.03
N ILE A 106 11.31 1.02 -4.25
CA ILE A 106 10.21 0.06 -4.35
C ILE A 106 8.98 0.76 -4.90
N LEU A 107 8.42 0.20 -5.96
CA LEU A 107 7.19 0.67 -6.59
C LEU A 107 6.07 -0.35 -6.36
N GLY A 108 4.98 0.13 -5.79
CA GLY A 108 3.69 -0.55 -5.78
C GLY A 108 2.85 -0.06 -6.95
N ILE A 109 2.50 -0.94 -7.89
CA ILE A 109 1.81 -0.57 -9.13
C ILE A 109 0.54 -1.40 -9.31
N TYR A 110 -0.56 -0.71 -9.64
CA TYR A 110 -1.79 -1.33 -10.15
C TYR A 110 -1.97 -1.02 -11.63
N ALA A 111 -1.53 -1.94 -12.49
CA ALA A 111 -1.68 -1.81 -13.93
C ALA A 111 -3.16 -1.64 -14.34
N PRO A 112 -3.48 -0.79 -15.34
CA PRO A 112 -4.82 -0.69 -15.89
C PRO A 112 -5.32 -2.05 -16.37
N ARG A 113 -6.54 -2.41 -15.96
CA ARG A 113 -7.22 -3.57 -16.52
C ARG A 113 -7.74 -3.18 -17.90
N GLY A 114 -7.21 -3.81 -18.95
CA GLY A 114 -7.77 -3.71 -20.29
C GLY A 114 -9.11 -4.44 -20.32
N GLU A 115 -10.19 -3.70 -20.50
CA GLU A 115 -11.51 -4.25 -20.84
C GLU A 115 -11.72 -4.07 -22.35
N LYS A 116 -12.32 -5.08 -22.99
CA LYS A 116 -12.63 -5.07 -24.42
C LYS A 116 -13.85 -4.21 -24.71
#